data_AF-A0A1Q5FCN1-F1
#
_entry.id   AF-A0A1Q5FCN1-F1
#
_cell.length_a   1.000
_cell.length_b   1.000
_cell.length_c   1.000
_cell.angle_alpha   90.00
_cell.angle_beta   90.00
_cell.angle_gamma   90.00
#
_symmetry.space_group_name_H-M   'P 1'
#
loop_
_entity.id
_entity.type
_entity.pdbx_description
1 polymer ?
#
loop_
_entity_poly.entity_id
_entity_poly.type
_entity_poly.pdbx_seq_one_letter_code
_entity_poly.pdbx_strand_id
1 'polypeptide(L)' 'PATDNAVDAGGRAMIPGFVDSHSHLVFAGDRTEEFNARMSGRPYSAGGIRTTVAATRAATD' A
#
# COMPACT_ATOMS: atom_id res chain seq x y z
N PRO A 1 -10.02 -27.12 -15.11
CA PRO A 1 -9.24 -27.72 -14.00
C PRO A 1 -10.07 -27.78 -12.71
N ALA A 2 -9.90 -28.81 -11.90
CA ALA A 2 -10.43 -28.81 -10.53
C ALA A 2 -9.70 -27.72 -9.71
N THR A 3 -10.43 -27.04 -8.82
CA THR A 3 -9.88 -26.01 -7.93
C THR A 3 -9.64 -26.60 -6.55
N ASP A 4 -8.54 -26.21 -5.92
CA ASP A 4 -8.23 -26.59 -4.53
C ASP A 4 -9.19 -25.91 -3.53
N ASN A 5 -9.88 -24.84 -3.94
CA ASN A 5 -10.79 -24.07 -3.10
C ASN A 5 -12.07 -23.69 -3.84
N ALA A 6 -13.22 -23.91 -3.19
CA ALA A 6 -14.53 -23.51 -3.66
C ALA A 6 -15.32 -22.86 -2.52
N VAL A 7 -16.02 -21.76 -2.82
CA VAL A 7 -16.86 -21.03 -1.87
C VAL A 7 -18.20 -20.73 -2.54
N ASP A 8 -19.30 -21.09 -1.87
CA ASP A 8 -20.65 -20.78 -2.32
C ASP A 8 -21.05 -19.34 -1.92
N ALA A 9 -21.28 -18.49 -2.91
CA ALA A 9 -21.73 -17.12 -2.71
C ALA A 9 -23.25 -17.00 -2.49
N GLY A 10 -24.03 -18.06 -2.72
CA GLY A 10 -25.48 -18.05 -2.70
C GLY A 10 -26.07 -16.99 -3.65
N GLY A 11 -27.14 -16.32 -3.25
CA GLY A 11 -27.76 -15.23 -4.00
C GLY A 11 -27.05 -13.86 -3.90
N ARG A 12 -25.75 -13.83 -3.58
CA ARG A 12 -24.99 -12.58 -3.39
C ARG A 12 -24.21 -12.21 -4.64
N ALA A 13 -23.89 -10.92 -4.77
CA ALA A 13 -23.00 -10.44 -5.81
C ALA A 13 -21.53 -10.58 -5.37
N MET A 14 -20.71 -11.14 -6.27
CA MET A 14 -19.26 -11.09 -6.16
C MET A 14 -18.75 -9.92 -7.01
N ILE A 15 -18.08 -8.96 -6.37
CA ILE A 15 -17.52 -7.78 -7.02
C ILE A 15 -16.03 -7.67 -6.69
N PRO A 16 -15.23 -7.00 -7.55
CA PRO A 16 -13.86 -6.64 -7.20
C PRO A 16 -13.84 -5.83 -5.89
N GLY A 17 -12.71 -5.88 -5.18
CA GLY A 17 -12.51 -5.00 -4.03
C GLY A 17 -12.65 -3.53 -4.43
N PHE A 18 -13.28 -2.72 -3.57
CA PHE A 18 -13.42 -1.29 -3.82
C PHE A 18 -12.06 -0.60 -3.85
N VAL A 19 -11.93 0.38 -4.73
CA VAL A 19 -10.80 1.30 -4.78
C VAL A 19 -11.32 2.66 -4.37
N ASP A 20 -10.80 3.19 -3.26
CA ASP A 20 -11.02 4.59 -2.92
C ASP A 20 -10.18 5.46 -3.88
N SER A 21 -10.86 6.24 -4.70
CA SER A 21 -10.22 7.11 -5.69
C SER A 21 -9.57 8.34 -5.06
N HIS A 22 -9.91 8.66 -3.81
CA HIS A 22 -9.45 9.88 -3.17
C HIS A 22 -9.39 9.81 -1.64
N SER A 23 -8.45 9.01 -1.12
CA SER A 23 -8.06 9.06 0.30
C SER A 23 -6.90 10.02 0.53
N HIS A 24 -6.97 10.81 1.61
CA HIS A 24 -5.82 11.58 2.10
C HIS A 24 -4.93 10.75 3.04
N LEU A 25 -4.52 9.57 2.60
CA LEU A 25 -3.45 8.77 3.24
C LEU A 25 -2.07 9.45 3.15
N VAL A 26 -2.02 10.65 2.57
CA VAL A 26 -0.86 11.54 2.46
C VAL A 26 -0.15 11.79 3.81
N PHE A 27 -0.81 11.58 4.94
CA PHE A 27 -0.20 11.71 6.27
C PHE A 27 0.20 10.38 6.93
N ALA A 28 -0.08 9.23 6.30
CA ALA A 28 0.21 7.92 6.87
C ALA A 28 1.68 7.48 6.73
N GLY A 29 2.54 8.36 6.20
CA GLY A 29 3.99 8.15 6.06
C GLY A 29 4.59 9.14 5.08
N ASP A 30 5.85 9.51 5.29
CA ASP A 30 6.58 10.47 4.45
C ASP A 30 7.88 9.90 3.87
N ARG A 31 8.65 10.72 3.16
CA ARG A 31 9.99 10.37 2.64
C ARG A 31 11.08 11.29 3.20
N THR A 32 10.87 11.84 4.39
CA THR A 32 11.79 12.79 5.03
C THR A 32 13.14 12.14 5.30
N GLU A 33 13.19 10.86 5.66
CA GLU A 33 14.45 10.13 5.83
C GLU A 33 15.25 10.01 4.53
N GLU A 34 14.58 9.79 3.39
CA GLU A 34 15.23 9.69 2.09
C GLU A 34 15.77 11.06 1.63
N PHE A 35 15.03 12.13 1.92
CA PHE A 35 15.49 13.50 1.73
C PHE A 35 16.75 13.78 2.56
N ASN A 36 16.74 13.42 3.85
CA ASN A 36 17.89 13.58 4.74
C ASN A 36 19.10 12.74 4.29
N ALA A 37 18.89 11.52 3.79
CA ALA A 37 19.97 10.67 3.26
C ALA A 37 20.64 11.31 2.04
N ARG A 38 19.86 11.87 1.11
CA ARG A 38 20.38 12.61 -0.06
C ARG A 38 21.16 13.85 0.35
N MET A 39 20.61 14.66 1.27
CA MET A 39 21.27 15.88 1.74
C MET A 39 22.58 15.60 2.49
N SER A 40 22.70 14.44 3.13
CA SER A 40 23.91 14.00 3.83
C SER A 40 24.94 13.28 2.94
N GLY A 41 24.73 13.23 1.62
CA GLY A 41 25.65 12.60 0.67
C GLY A 41 25.73 11.08 0.81
N ARG A 42 24.78 10.44 1.50
CA ARG A 42 24.74 8.98 1.64
C ARG A 42 24.29 8.34 0.32
N PRO A 43 24.91 7.22 -0.10
CA PRO A 43 24.46 6.46 -1.25
C PRO A 43 22.97 6.10 -1.13
N TYR A 44 22.22 6.33 -2.20
CA TYR A 44 20.77 6.11 -2.22
C TYR A 44 20.46 4.62 -2.02
N SER A 45 19.97 4.29 -0.84
CA SER A 45 19.58 2.93 -0.40
C SER A 45 18.12 2.84 0.03
N ALA A 46 17.35 3.90 -0.20
CA ALA A 46 16.00 4.02 0.34
C ALA A 46 14.94 3.27 -0.49
N GLY A 47 13.86 2.82 0.19
CA GLY A 47 12.80 1.99 -0.38
C GLY A 47 11.97 2.66 -1.48
N GLY A 48 12.04 3.99 -1.61
CA GLY A 48 11.35 4.77 -2.63
C GLY A 48 9.84 4.77 -2.39
N ILE A 49 9.04 4.69 -3.46
CA ILE A 49 7.57 4.63 -3.34
C ILE A 49 7.09 3.43 -2.51
N ARG A 50 7.91 2.36 -2.40
CA ARG A 50 7.57 1.19 -1.56
C ARG A 50 7.54 1.54 -0.07
N THR A 51 8.32 2.53 0.38
CA THR A 51 8.33 3.01 1.77
C THR A 51 6.96 3.56 2.14
N THR A 52 6.45 4.50 1.35
CA THR A 52 5.14 5.12 1.62
C THR A 52 3.99 4.14 1.37
N VAL A 53 4.09 3.26 0.37
CA VAL A 53 3.09 2.19 0.15
C VAL A 53 3.00 1.24 1.35
N ALA A 54 4.13 0.84 1.94
CA ALA A 54 4.14 -0.01 3.12
C ALA A 54 3.53 0.71 4.33
N ALA A 55 3.89 1.98 4.55
CA ALA A 55 3.33 2.81 5.61
C ALA A 55 1.81 2.99 5.45
N THR A 56 1.33 3.30 4.23
CA THR A 56 -0.09 3.39 3.90
C THR A 56 -0.84 2.07 4.11
N ARG A 57 -0.23 0.91 3.84
CA ARG A 57 -0.86 -0.40 4.12
C ARG A 57 -0.95 -0.74 5.60
N ALA A 58 0.03 -0.29 6.39
CA ALA A 58 0.07 -0.49 7.82
C ALA A 58 -0.76 0.53 8.60
N ALA A 59 -1.17 1.61 7.92
CA ALA A 59 -2.02 2.65 8.49
C ALA A 59 -3.36 2.05 8.93
N THR A 60 -3.70 2.29 10.18
CA THR A 60 -5.00 1.95 10.75
C THR A 60 -5.69 3.26 11.04
N ASP A 61 -6.60 3.66 10.16
CA ASP A 61 -7.72 4.54 10.53
C ASP A 61 -8.86 3.68 11.08
#